data_AF-A0A117J4V5-F1
#
_entry.id   AF-A0A117J4V5-F1
#
_cell.length_a   1.000
_cell.length_b   1.000
_cell.length_c   1.000
_cell.angle_alpha   90.00
_cell.angle_beta   90.00
_cell.angle_gamma   90.00
#
_symmetry.space_group_name_H-M   'P 1'
#
loop_
_entity.id
_entity.type
_entity.pdbx_description
1 polymer ?
#
loop_
_entity_poly.entity_id
_entity_poly.type
_entity_poly.pdbx_seq_one_letter_code
_entity_poly.pdbx_strand_id
1 'polypeptide(L)'
;MEAFALAAVCLAVAGQLWFWRLHTHEQRSLWYGLSFLVAVGTAVMAIEVTLLQAFSLESHPVAEQINLVVIGVMAVALLAFPVALVVTLVASGVRLIRREGTNPRNMLSLGLGILMVAYVIVWPQVRSALTSVPVLGRVLDLVFGFAAILLGIAGVAFTLYTVSGLVAQIPHRYRRYQRIVVLGSGLMPDGSVTPLLAHRVERGVEMWRRNPGSKLLMSGGQGADEAQPESHAMRAYAESRVRRIARRAVRGDSR
;
A
#
# COMPACT_ATOMS: atom_id res chain seq x y z
N MET A 1 19.41 18.10 26.83
CA MET A 1 19.04 18.21 25.41
C MET A 1 19.93 17.31 24.55
N GLU A 2 21.25 17.47 24.56
CA GLU A 2 22.16 16.70 23.68
C GLU A 2 21.97 15.18 23.67
N ALA A 3 21.83 14.54 24.83
CA ALA A 3 21.57 13.10 24.92
C ALA A 3 20.28 12.65 24.19
N PHE A 4 19.26 13.52 24.17
CA PHE A 4 18.00 13.26 23.47
C PHE A 4 18.13 13.36 21.95
N ALA A 5 18.91 14.32 21.43
CA ALA A 5 19.22 14.35 19.98
C ALA A 5 20.07 13.16 19.58
N LEU A 6 21.07 12.81 20.37
CA LEU A 6 21.92 11.67 20.08
C LEU A 6 21.09 10.38 20.01
N ALA A 7 20.15 10.21 20.95
CA ALA A 7 19.19 9.09 20.91
C ALA A 7 18.29 9.14 19.66
N ALA A 8 17.74 10.30 19.30
CA ALA A 8 16.90 10.47 18.11
C ALA A 8 17.65 10.14 16.81
N VAL A 9 18.89 10.61 16.66
CA VAL A 9 19.75 10.33 15.50
C VAL A 9 20.11 8.84 15.45
N CYS A 10 20.48 8.23 16.58
CA CYS A 10 20.75 6.79 16.65
C CYS A 10 19.53 5.95 16.23
N LEU A 11 18.33 6.32 16.68
CA LEU A 11 17.08 5.67 16.27
C LEU A 11 16.79 5.85 14.78
N ALA A 12 17.06 7.04 14.23
CA ALA A 12 16.94 7.29 12.79
C ALA A 12 17.89 6.41 11.98
N VAL A 13 19.17 6.34 12.38
CA VAL A 13 20.18 5.50 11.72
C VAL A 13 19.76 4.03 11.79
N ALA A 14 19.35 3.53 12.96
CA ALA A 14 18.88 2.15 13.12
C ALA A 14 17.65 1.85 12.23
N GLY A 15 16.68 2.75 12.18
CA GLY A 15 15.49 2.63 11.34
C GLY A 15 15.82 2.58 9.85
N GLN A 16 16.74 3.44 9.39
CA GLN A 16 17.20 3.45 8.00
C GLN A 16 17.96 2.17 7.65
N LEU A 17 18.86 1.71 8.51
CA LEU A 17 19.59 0.45 8.30
C LEU A 17 18.62 -0.75 8.21
N TRP A 18 17.58 -0.77 9.06
CA TRP A 18 16.57 -1.82 9.03
C TRP A 18 15.76 -1.79 7.72
N PHE A 19 15.33 -0.61 7.27
CA PHE A 19 14.63 -0.43 5.99
C PHE A 19 15.49 -0.90 4.81
N TRP A 20 16.75 -0.46 4.72
CA TRP A 20 17.65 -0.85 3.62
C TRP A 20 17.98 -2.35 3.63
N ARG A 21 18.10 -2.96 4.81
CA ARG A 21 18.26 -4.41 4.95
C ARG A 21 17.05 -5.15 4.37
N LEU A 22 15.84 -4.73 4.72
CA LEU A 22 14.61 -5.34 4.18
C LEU A 22 14.42 -5.05 2.69
N HIS A 23 14.74 -3.84 2.21
CA HIS A 23 14.68 -3.50 0.79
C HIS A 23 15.50 -4.46 -0.08
N THR A 24 16.66 -4.90 0.44
CA THR A 24 17.58 -5.79 -0.28
C THR A 24 17.26 -7.27 -0.11
N HIS A 25 16.72 -7.68 1.04
CA HIS A 25 16.49 -9.10 1.35
C HIS A 25 15.02 -9.54 1.18
N GLU A 26 14.06 -8.76 1.68
CA GLU A 26 12.65 -9.16 1.80
C GLU A 26 11.66 -8.02 1.49
N GLN A 27 11.26 -7.91 0.23
CA GLN A 27 10.25 -6.93 -0.22
C GLN A 27 8.80 -7.42 -0.12
N ARG A 28 8.62 -8.70 0.23
CA ARG A 28 7.32 -9.37 0.22
C ARG A 28 6.60 -9.36 1.56
N SER A 29 7.29 -8.96 2.63
CA SER A 29 6.75 -8.95 3.98
C SER A 29 6.08 -7.62 4.31
N LEU A 30 5.06 -7.65 5.18
CA LEU A 30 4.45 -6.43 5.73
C LEU A 30 5.43 -5.61 6.58
N TRP A 31 6.48 -6.27 7.09
CA TRP A 31 7.61 -5.63 7.76
C TRP A 31 8.30 -4.60 6.87
N TYR A 32 8.27 -4.78 5.56
CA TYR A 32 8.86 -3.83 4.63
C TYR A 32 8.14 -2.47 4.67
N GLY A 33 6.81 -2.46 4.56
CA GLY A 33 6.03 -1.22 4.69
C GLY A 33 6.14 -0.60 6.08
N LEU A 34 6.15 -1.42 7.14
CA LEU A 34 6.36 -0.93 8.50
C LEU A 34 7.74 -0.27 8.64
N SER A 35 8.80 -0.92 8.17
CA SER A 35 10.16 -0.38 8.22
C SER A 35 10.30 0.93 7.46
N PHE A 36 9.59 1.08 6.34
CA PHE A 36 9.53 2.35 5.60
C PHE A 36 8.87 3.46 6.43
N LEU A 37 7.70 3.19 7.04
CA LEU A 37 7.02 4.17 7.89
C LEU A 37 7.86 4.56 9.11
N VAL A 38 8.51 3.57 9.76
CA VAL A 38 9.44 3.81 10.87
C VAL A 38 10.63 4.65 10.42
N ALA A 39 11.25 4.32 9.28
CA ALA A 39 12.40 5.05 8.75
C ALA A 39 12.07 6.50 8.39
N VAL A 40 10.89 6.77 7.83
CA VAL A 40 10.40 8.13 7.57
C VAL A 40 10.13 8.86 8.88
N GLY A 41 9.40 8.23 9.80
CA GLY A 41 9.03 8.85 11.09
C GLY A 41 10.25 9.20 11.95
N THR A 42 11.22 8.28 12.07
CA THR A 42 12.45 8.53 12.84
C THR A 42 13.35 9.56 12.17
N ALA A 43 13.40 9.62 10.83
CA ALA A 43 14.13 10.66 10.12
C ALA A 43 13.54 12.06 10.37
N VAL A 44 12.20 12.20 10.30
CA VAL A 44 11.52 13.47 10.59
C VAL A 44 11.78 13.88 12.04
N MET A 45 11.64 12.96 13.00
CA MET A 45 11.87 13.24 14.42
C MET A 45 13.33 13.64 14.68
N ALA A 46 14.30 12.96 14.08
CA ALA A 46 15.71 13.34 14.21
C ALA A 46 16.00 14.73 13.62
N ILE A 47 15.38 15.09 12.50
CA ILE A 47 15.50 16.43 11.91
C ILE A 47 14.94 17.47 12.88
N GLU A 48 13.72 17.27 13.38
CA GLU A 48 13.06 18.19 14.32
C GLU A 48 13.90 18.40 15.59
N VAL A 49 14.36 17.31 16.22
CA VAL A 49 15.18 17.39 17.43
C VAL A 49 16.53 18.07 17.16
N THR A 50 17.14 17.84 15.99
CA THR A 50 18.41 18.50 15.63
C THR A 50 18.20 20.00 15.38
N LEU A 51 17.10 20.40 14.73
CA LEU A 51 16.76 21.81 14.51
C LEU A 51 16.56 22.54 15.84
N LEU A 52 15.85 21.92 16.79
CA LEU A 52 15.64 22.48 18.13
C LEU A 52 16.93 22.65 18.95
N GLN A 53 17.99 21.88 18.64
CA GLN A 53 19.29 22.01 19.30
C GLN A 53 20.24 22.95 18.60
N ALA A 54 20.28 22.91 17.27
CA ALA A 54 21.15 23.76 16.46
C ALA A 54 20.74 25.22 16.54
N PHE A 55 19.44 25.48 16.67
CA PHE A 55 18.89 26.82 16.82
C PHE A 55 18.18 26.90 18.16
N SER A 56 18.74 27.65 19.11
CA SER A 56 17.97 28.10 20.25
C SER A 56 16.81 28.94 19.71
N LEU A 57 15.58 28.43 19.76
CA LEU A 57 14.43 29.06 19.09
C LEU A 57 14.22 30.52 19.49
N GLU A 58 14.68 30.90 20.69
CA GLU A 58 14.60 32.27 21.21
C GLU A 58 15.59 33.25 20.56
N SER A 59 16.71 32.79 19.98
CA SER A 59 17.76 33.66 19.45
C SER A 59 17.71 33.85 17.92
N HIS A 60 16.94 33.03 17.21
CA HIS A 60 16.92 33.01 15.75
C HIS A 60 15.48 32.99 15.19
N PRO A 61 14.88 34.15 14.86
CA PRO A 61 13.48 34.24 14.42
C PRO A 61 13.20 33.47 13.11
N VAL A 62 14.20 33.34 12.23
CA VAL A 62 14.08 32.54 10.99
C VAL A 62 13.98 31.04 11.30
N ALA A 63 14.73 30.55 12.29
CA ALA A 63 14.69 29.15 12.68
C ALA A 63 13.37 28.78 13.36
N GLU A 64 12.79 29.69 14.15
CA GLU A 64 11.46 29.55 14.72
C GLU A 64 10.38 29.43 13.64
N GLN A 65 10.41 30.30 12.62
CA GLN A 65 9.48 30.22 11.48
C GLN A 65 9.60 28.89 10.73
N ILE A 66 10.82 28.41 10.48
CA ILE A 66 11.04 27.11 9.83
C ILE A 66 10.46 25.98 10.67
N ASN A 67 10.71 25.97 11.99
CA ASN A 67 10.19 24.95 12.89
C ASN A 67 8.65 24.92 12.91
N LEU A 68 8.00 26.09 12.97
CA LEU A 68 6.54 26.19 12.90
C LEU A 68 5.98 25.65 11.58
N VAL A 69 6.66 25.91 10.46
CA VAL A 69 6.27 25.35 9.16
C VAL A 69 6.41 23.83 9.16
N VAL A 70 7.50 23.27 9.70
CA VAL A 70 7.71 21.82 9.79
C VAL A 70 6.61 21.16 10.64
N ILE A 71 6.33 21.70 11.83
CA ILE A 71 5.26 21.22 12.70
C ILE A 71 3.90 21.34 12.01
N GLY A 72 3.64 22.45 11.33
CA GLY A 72 2.41 22.68 10.58
C GLY A 72 2.22 21.65 9.46
N VAL A 73 3.26 21.38 8.66
CA VAL A 73 3.23 20.36 7.61
C VAL A 73 2.99 18.97 8.21
N MET A 74 3.64 18.64 9.32
CA MET A 74 3.46 17.35 10.00
C MET A 74 2.04 17.19 10.55
N ALA A 75 1.47 18.23 11.15
CA ALA A 75 0.10 18.24 11.64
C ALA A 75 -0.90 18.06 10.49
N VAL A 76 -0.70 18.78 9.37
CA VAL A 76 -1.53 18.63 8.16
C VAL A 76 -1.41 17.21 7.60
N ALA A 77 -0.21 16.65 7.50
CA ALA A 77 0.00 15.29 7.01
C ALA A 77 -0.69 14.24 7.91
N LEU A 78 -0.61 14.41 9.23
CA LEU A 78 -1.26 13.54 10.20
C LEU A 78 -2.79 13.61 10.12
N LEU A 79 -3.36 14.82 9.97
CA LEU A 79 -4.80 15.02 9.81
C LEU A 79 -5.31 14.56 8.45
N ALA A 80 -4.50 14.66 7.40
CA ALA A 80 -4.83 14.20 6.06
C ALA A 80 -4.77 12.66 5.94
N PHE A 81 -4.00 11.99 6.79
CA PHE A 81 -3.76 10.54 6.70
C PHE A 81 -5.06 9.70 6.74
N PRO A 82 -6.00 9.88 7.70
CA PRO A 82 -7.25 9.12 7.71
C PRO A 82 -8.10 9.36 6.44
N VAL A 83 -8.10 10.59 5.93
CA VAL A 83 -8.82 10.95 4.70
C VAL A 83 -8.19 10.23 3.51
N ALA A 84 -6.86 10.27 3.39
CA ALA A 84 -6.13 9.56 2.35
C ALA A 84 -6.36 8.05 2.42
N LEU A 85 -6.42 7.46 3.62
CA LEU A 85 -6.73 6.06 3.84
C LEU A 85 -8.15 5.71 3.33
N VAL A 86 -9.16 6.48 3.69
CA VAL A 86 -10.55 6.27 3.22
C VAL A 86 -10.63 6.40 1.71
N VAL A 87 -10.04 7.46 1.13
CA VAL A 87 -10.03 7.68 -0.32
C VAL A 87 -9.36 6.53 -1.05
N THR A 88 -8.22 6.06 -0.56
CA THR A 88 -7.50 4.93 -1.17
C THR A 88 -8.26 3.62 -1.04
N LEU A 89 -8.93 3.35 0.08
CA LEU A 89 -9.82 2.20 0.28
C LEU A 89 -10.97 2.19 -0.73
N VAL A 90 -11.71 3.30 -0.80
CA VAL A 90 -12.86 3.46 -1.71
C VAL A 90 -12.42 3.38 -3.16
N ALA A 91 -11.38 4.12 -3.55
CA ALA A 91 -10.87 4.11 -4.92
C ALA A 91 -10.33 2.74 -5.33
N SER A 92 -9.68 2.01 -4.43
CA SER A 92 -9.18 0.67 -4.71
C SER A 92 -10.32 -0.34 -4.83
N GLY A 93 -11.32 -0.28 -3.95
CA GLY A 93 -12.51 -1.12 -4.03
C GLY A 93 -13.33 -0.88 -5.30
N VAL A 94 -13.58 0.38 -5.66
CA VAL A 94 -14.28 0.72 -6.92
C VAL A 94 -13.49 0.26 -8.13
N ARG A 95 -12.15 0.44 -8.14
CA ARG A 95 -11.29 -0.06 -9.24
C ARG A 95 -11.34 -1.58 -9.37
N LEU A 96 -11.38 -2.30 -8.25
CA LEU A 96 -11.44 -3.75 -8.23
C LEU A 96 -12.78 -4.26 -8.75
N ILE A 97 -13.90 -3.70 -8.26
CA ILE A 97 -15.25 -4.08 -8.71
C ILE A 97 -15.43 -3.81 -10.21
N ARG A 98 -14.94 -2.67 -10.71
CA ARG A 98 -15.03 -2.33 -12.15
C ARG A 98 -14.21 -3.25 -13.05
N ARG A 99 -13.14 -3.86 -12.55
CA ARG A 99 -12.23 -4.70 -13.34
C ARG A 99 -12.52 -6.19 -13.21
N GLU A 100 -12.95 -6.63 -12.03
CA GLU A 100 -13.06 -8.04 -11.67
C GLU A 100 -14.50 -8.45 -11.28
N GLY A 101 -15.45 -7.51 -11.26
CA GLY A 101 -16.86 -7.77 -10.96
C GLY A 101 -17.22 -7.65 -9.47
N THR A 102 -18.51 -7.84 -9.17
CA THR A 102 -19.17 -7.57 -7.88
C THR A 102 -19.08 -8.72 -6.87
N ASN A 103 -17.98 -9.48 -6.86
CA ASN A 103 -17.81 -10.55 -5.87
C ASN A 103 -17.64 -9.98 -4.45
N PRO A 104 -18.16 -10.63 -3.38
CA PRO A 104 -18.04 -10.14 -2.00
C PRO A 104 -16.60 -9.86 -1.57
N ARG A 105 -15.66 -10.67 -2.07
CA ARG A 105 -14.21 -10.51 -1.82
C ARG A 105 -13.67 -9.20 -2.41
N ASN A 106 -14.23 -8.74 -3.52
CA ASN A 106 -13.83 -7.50 -4.21
C ASN A 106 -14.39 -6.25 -3.53
N MET A 107 -15.38 -6.41 -2.65
CA MET A 107 -16.04 -5.31 -1.94
C MET A 107 -15.44 -5.02 -0.56
N LEU A 108 -14.51 -5.85 -0.07
CA LEU A 108 -13.96 -5.71 1.28
C LEU A 108 -13.32 -4.35 1.55
N SER A 109 -12.50 -3.84 0.61
CA SER A 109 -11.84 -2.53 0.76
C SER A 109 -12.84 -1.37 0.67
N LEU A 110 -13.82 -1.47 -0.25
CA LEU A 110 -14.89 -0.49 -0.36
C LEU A 110 -15.76 -0.46 0.91
N GLY A 111 -16.17 -1.64 1.38
CA GLY A 111 -16.97 -1.82 2.59
C GLY A 111 -16.25 -1.30 3.83
N LEU A 112 -14.95 -1.60 3.99
CA LEU A 112 -14.15 -1.05 5.08
C LEU A 112 -14.09 0.49 5.03
N GLY A 113 -13.87 1.08 3.85
CA GLY A 113 -13.87 2.53 3.69
C GLY A 113 -15.21 3.17 4.04
N ILE A 114 -16.32 2.58 3.59
CA ILE A 114 -17.69 3.04 3.92
C ILE A 114 -17.95 2.90 5.43
N LEU A 115 -17.59 1.77 6.04
CA LEU A 115 -17.78 1.54 7.48
C LEU A 115 -16.97 2.53 8.33
N MET A 116 -15.76 2.88 7.91
CA MET A 116 -14.96 3.91 8.59
C MET A 116 -15.65 5.29 8.55
N VAL A 117 -16.15 5.70 7.39
CA VAL A 117 -16.88 6.98 7.26
C VAL A 117 -18.18 6.96 8.08
N ALA A 118 -18.94 5.86 7.95
CA ALA A 118 -20.18 5.68 8.70
C ALA A 118 -19.91 5.72 10.21
N TYR A 119 -18.86 5.09 10.69
CA TYR A 119 -18.47 5.12 12.10
C TYR A 119 -18.24 6.55 12.59
N VAL A 120 -17.41 7.33 11.87
CA VAL A 120 -17.06 8.72 12.26
C VAL A 120 -18.27 9.65 12.28
N ILE A 121 -19.24 9.46 11.39
CA ILE A 121 -20.44 10.31 11.28
C ILE A 121 -21.54 9.87 12.25
N VAL A 122 -21.84 8.56 12.29
CA VAL A 122 -23.01 8.02 13.00
C VAL A 122 -22.76 7.96 14.50
N TRP A 123 -21.57 7.55 14.94
CA TRP A 123 -21.32 7.33 16.36
C TRP A 123 -21.51 8.59 17.23
N PRO A 124 -20.99 9.78 16.88
CA PRO A 124 -21.23 11.01 17.65
C PRO A 124 -22.71 11.38 17.75
N GLN A 125 -23.48 11.17 16.67
CA GLN A 125 -24.93 11.44 16.63
C GLN A 125 -25.69 10.51 17.57
N VAL A 126 -25.40 9.20 17.50
CA VAL A 126 -25.98 8.18 18.39
C VAL A 126 -25.61 8.50 19.84
N ARG A 127 -24.36 8.84 20.12
CA ARG A 127 -23.90 9.14 21.47
C ARG A 127 -24.58 10.38 22.05
N SER A 128 -24.76 11.42 21.24
CA SER A 128 -25.47 12.64 21.62
C SER A 128 -26.94 12.38 21.97
N ALA A 129 -27.63 11.51 21.22
CA ALA A 129 -29.02 11.15 21.48
C ALA A 129 -29.22 10.33 22.76
N LEU A 130 -28.18 9.63 23.23
CA LEU A 130 -28.21 8.78 24.42
C LEU A 130 -27.77 9.49 25.71
N THR A 131 -27.64 10.81 25.68
CA THR A 131 -27.26 11.62 26.85
C THR A 131 -28.23 11.48 28.03
N SER A 132 -29.52 11.24 27.76
CA SER A 132 -30.56 11.05 28.77
C SER A 132 -30.61 9.64 29.39
N VAL A 133 -29.90 8.66 28.81
CA VAL A 133 -29.92 7.25 29.27
C VAL A 133 -28.48 6.75 29.52
N PRO A 134 -27.86 7.14 30.64
CA PRO A 134 -26.41 6.99 30.84
C PRO A 134 -25.93 5.53 30.88
N VAL A 135 -26.76 4.59 31.35
CA VAL A 135 -26.41 3.16 31.39
C VAL A 135 -26.34 2.58 29.97
N LEU A 136 -27.35 2.84 29.14
CA LEU A 136 -27.38 2.39 27.74
C LEU A 136 -26.26 3.07 26.94
N GLY A 137 -26.02 4.36 27.16
CA GLY A 137 -24.90 5.09 26.56
C GLY A 137 -23.54 4.44 26.85
N ARG A 138 -23.28 4.02 28.10
CA ARG A 138 -22.02 3.36 28.48
C ARG A 138 -21.86 1.98 27.84
N VAL A 139 -22.93 1.19 27.73
CA VAL A 139 -22.88 -0.11 27.04
C VAL A 139 -22.55 0.09 25.57
N LEU A 140 -23.19 1.07 24.91
CA LEU A 140 -22.91 1.37 23.51
C LEU A 140 -21.53 1.98 23.31
N ASP A 141 -21.00 2.78 24.26
CA ASP A 141 -19.61 3.25 24.23
C ASP A 141 -18.64 2.07 24.16
N LEU A 142 -18.89 1.00 24.91
CA LEU A 142 -18.04 -0.19 24.91
C LEU A 142 -18.14 -0.96 23.58
N VAL A 143 -19.35 -1.12 23.04
CA VAL A 143 -19.58 -1.80 21.74
C VAL A 143 -18.95 -1.02 20.58
N PHE A 144 -19.21 0.29 20.49
CA PHE A 144 -18.64 1.14 19.45
C PHE A 144 -17.14 1.37 19.66
N GLY A 145 -16.65 1.36 20.90
CA GLY A 145 -15.22 1.37 21.21
C GLY A 145 -14.53 0.11 20.69
N PHE A 146 -15.12 -1.06 20.91
CA PHE A 146 -14.62 -2.32 20.36
C PHE A 146 -14.64 -2.32 18.82
N ALA A 147 -15.73 -1.83 18.21
CA ALA A 147 -15.80 -1.65 16.75
C ALA A 147 -14.72 -0.70 16.23
N ALA A 148 -14.42 0.39 16.95
CA ALA A 148 -13.35 1.32 16.61
C ALA A 148 -11.99 0.63 16.57
N ILE A 149 -11.70 -0.22 17.56
CA ILE A 149 -10.45 -0.99 17.63
C ILE A 149 -10.34 -1.91 16.41
N LEU A 150 -11.41 -2.64 16.07
CA LEU A 150 -11.41 -3.54 14.90
C LEU A 150 -11.22 -2.77 13.59
N LEU A 151 -11.93 -1.65 13.41
CA LEU A 151 -11.77 -0.77 12.25
C LEU A 151 -10.36 -0.18 12.19
N GLY A 152 -9.79 0.21 13.33
CA GLY A 152 -8.42 0.71 13.46
C GLY A 152 -7.40 -0.34 13.05
N ILE A 153 -7.52 -1.57 13.55
CA ILE A 153 -6.64 -2.70 13.17
C ILE A 153 -6.74 -2.97 11.66
N ALA A 154 -7.96 -3.04 11.11
CA ALA A 154 -8.16 -3.24 9.68
C ALA A 154 -7.57 -2.09 8.84
N GLY A 155 -7.71 -0.85 9.30
CA GLY A 155 -7.13 0.33 8.68
C GLY A 155 -5.60 0.32 8.68
N VAL A 156 -4.99 -0.02 9.81
CA VAL A 156 -3.54 -0.17 9.94
C VAL A 156 -3.03 -1.30 9.04
N ALA A 157 -3.68 -2.46 9.07
CA ALA A 157 -3.31 -3.58 8.22
C ALA A 157 -3.38 -3.22 6.73
N PHE A 158 -4.45 -2.54 6.30
CA PHE A 158 -4.60 -2.08 4.92
C PHE A 158 -3.56 -1.03 4.54
N THR A 159 -3.24 -0.11 5.44
CA THR A 159 -2.18 0.89 5.26
C THR A 159 -0.84 0.19 5.05
N LEU A 160 -0.46 -0.72 5.95
CA LEU A 160 0.80 -1.45 5.87
C LEU A 160 0.89 -2.27 4.59
N TYR A 161 -0.19 -2.93 4.20
CA TYR A 161 -0.26 -3.67 2.94
C TYR A 161 -0.07 -2.75 1.73
N THR A 162 -0.78 -1.63 1.70
CA THR A 162 -0.72 -0.66 0.59
C THR A 162 0.66 -0.02 0.48
N VAL A 163 1.24 0.42 1.61
CA VAL A 163 2.59 1.00 1.66
C VAL A 163 3.62 -0.04 1.24
N SER A 164 3.56 -1.26 1.80
CA SER A 164 4.48 -2.34 1.40
C SER A 164 4.43 -2.58 -0.11
N GLY A 165 3.22 -2.66 -0.68
CA GLY A 165 3.01 -2.86 -2.11
C GLY A 165 3.48 -1.70 -2.97
N LEU A 166 3.35 -0.45 -2.51
CA LEU A 166 3.83 0.73 -3.24
C LEU A 166 5.36 0.80 -3.24
N VAL A 167 5.98 0.62 -2.07
CA VAL A 167 7.44 0.67 -1.93
C VAL A 167 8.09 -0.53 -2.64
N ALA A 168 7.41 -1.68 -2.73
CA ALA A 168 7.89 -2.85 -3.47
C ALA A 168 7.87 -2.67 -5.00
N GLN A 169 7.17 -1.66 -5.52
CA GLN A 169 7.18 -1.36 -6.97
C GLN A 169 8.45 -0.65 -7.42
N ILE A 170 9.29 -0.17 -6.49
CA ILE A 170 10.55 0.50 -6.81
C ILE A 170 11.50 -0.54 -7.46
N PRO A 171 11.84 -0.38 -8.76
CA PRO A 171 12.59 -1.40 -9.48
C PRO A 171 14.05 -1.44 -9.01
N HIS A 172 14.59 -2.65 -8.83
CA HIS A 172 16.02 -2.83 -8.65
C HIS A 172 16.75 -2.71 -9.98
N ARG A 173 17.34 -1.54 -10.23
CA ARG A 173 18.02 -1.24 -11.50
C ARG A 173 19.22 -2.16 -11.80
N TYR A 174 19.80 -2.80 -10.78
CA TYR A 174 21.05 -3.57 -10.90
C TYR A 174 20.88 -5.09 -10.76
N ARG A 175 19.68 -5.61 -10.50
CA ARG A 175 19.47 -7.06 -10.38
C ARG A 175 19.13 -7.66 -11.74
N ARG A 176 19.96 -8.61 -12.19
CA ARG A 176 19.63 -9.49 -13.33
C ARG A 176 18.84 -10.67 -12.82
N TYR A 177 17.65 -10.89 -13.38
CA TYR A 177 16.80 -12.02 -13.01
C TYR A 177 17.07 -13.23 -13.92
N GLN A 178 17.38 -14.39 -13.34
CA GLN A 178 17.56 -15.63 -14.12
C GLN A 178 16.23 -16.31 -14.47
N ARG A 179 15.22 -16.15 -13.61
CA ARG A 179 13.87 -16.71 -13.77
C ARG A 179 12.85 -15.67 -13.35
N ILE A 180 11.79 -15.55 -14.15
CA ILE A 180 10.65 -14.66 -13.90
C ILE A 180 9.44 -15.56 -13.80
N VAL A 181 8.83 -15.60 -12.63
CA VAL A 181 7.64 -16.43 -12.36
C VAL A 181 6.42 -15.53 -12.31
N VAL A 182 5.43 -15.81 -13.15
CA VAL A 182 4.12 -15.16 -13.11
C VAL A 182 3.16 -16.12 -12.42
N LEU A 183 2.55 -15.65 -11.33
CA LEU A 183 1.59 -16.43 -10.54
C LEU A 183 0.16 -16.23 -11.06
N GLY A 184 -0.57 -17.34 -11.09
CA GLY A 184 -2.01 -17.41 -11.32
C GLY A 184 -2.83 -16.59 -10.32
N SER A 185 -4.06 -16.29 -10.71
CA SER A 185 -5.03 -15.55 -9.89
C SER A 185 -6.48 -15.88 -10.25
N GLY A 186 -6.71 -17.01 -10.91
CA GLY A 186 -8.02 -17.39 -11.41
C GLY A 186 -8.32 -16.85 -12.81
N LEU A 187 -9.06 -17.66 -13.56
CA LEU A 187 -9.68 -17.27 -14.83
C LEU A 187 -11.07 -16.66 -14.63
N MET A 188 -11.54 -15.96 -15.64
CA MET A 188 -12.94 -15.61 -15.75
C MET A 188 -13.79 -16.86 -16.05
N PRO A 189 -15.10 -16.85 -15.76
CA PRO A 189 -15.99 -17.97 -16.03
C PRO A 189 -16.03 -18.43 -17.49
N ASP A 190 -15.69 -17.55 -18.43
CA ASP A 190 -15.57 -17.83 -19.86
C ASP A 190 -14.22 -18.47 -20.26
N GLY A 191 -13.34 -18.75 -19.29
CA GLY A 191 -12.00 -19.28 -19.51
C GLY A 191 -10.96 -18.24 -19.94
N SER A 192 -11.34 -16.96 -20.04
CA SER A 192 -10.41 -15.88 -20.38
C SER A 192 -9.58 -15.44 -19.17
N VAL A 193 -8.43 -14.81 -19.43
CA VAL A 193 -7.60 -14.25 -18.35
C VAL A 193 -8.28 -13.02 -17.76
N THR A 194 -8.40 -12.97 -16.43
CA THR A 194 -8.89 -11.77 -15.74
C THR A 194 -8.01 -10.56 -16.05
N PRO A 195 -8.51 -9.31 -16.00
CA PRO A 195 -7.68 -8.13 -16.25
C PRO A 195 -6.45 -8.04 -15.33
N LEU A 196 -6.55 -8.55 -14.10
CA LEU A 196 -5.43 -8.63 -13.17
C LEU A 196 -4.40 -9.68 -13.61
N LEU A 197 -4.85 -10.87 -14.02
CA LEU A 197 -3.95 -11.90 -14.56
C LEU A 197 -3.27 -11.43 -15.86
N ALA A 198 -4.02 -10.75 -16.74
CA ALA A 198 -3.49 -10.13 -17.94
C ALA A 198 -2.37 -9.13 -17.60
N HIS A 199 -2.59 -8.22 -16.65
CA HIS A 199 -1.58 -7.25 -16.24
C HIS A 199 -0.33 -7.92 -15.66
N ARG A 200 -0.49 -9.00 -14.88
CA ARG A 200 0.64 -9.81 -14.36
C ARG A 200 1.45 -10.45 -15.49
N VAL A 201 0.77 -11.05 -16.46
CA VAL A 201 1.42 -11.65 -17.64
C VAL A 201 2.15 -10.58 -18.45
N GLU A 202 1.54 -9.42 -18.68
CA GLU A 202 2.18 -8.31 -19.39
C GLU A 202 3.44 -7.81 -18.68
N ARG A 203 3.39 -7.63 -17.36
CA ARG A 203 4.56 -7.26 -16.55
C ARG A 203 5.64 -8.35 -16.58
N GLY A 204 5.26 -9.62 -16.57
CA GLY A 204 6.18 -10.74 -16.74
C GLY A 204 6.91 -10.71 -18.09
N VAL A 205 6.18 -10.48 -19.19
CA VAL A 205 6.74 -10.33 -20.54
C VAL A 205 7.66 -9.12 -20.63
N GLU A 206 7.28 -7.99 -20.02
CA GLU A 206 8.11 -6.79 -19.99
C GLU A 206 9.44 -7.02 -19.26
N MET A 207 9.39 -7.64 -18.07
CA MET A 207 10.60 -7.96 -17.30
C MET A 207 11.49 -8.98 -18.00
N TRP A 208 10.89 -9.96 -18.69
CA TRP A 208 11.60 -10.94 -19.50
C TRP A 208 12.38 -10.28 -20.64
N ARG A 209 11.76 -9.32 -21.34
CA ARG A 209 12.43 -8.54 -22.40
C ARG A 209 13.59 -7.69 -21.87
N ARG A 210 13.47 -7.16 -20.65
CA ARG A 210 14.54 -6.37 -19.99
C ARG A 210 15.69 -7.24 -19.47
N ASN A 211 15.53 -8.56 -19.38
CA ASN A 211 16.53 -9.49 -18.87
C ASN A 211 16.80 -10.60 -19.90
N PRO A 212 17.64 -10.34 -20.93
CA PRO A 212 18.03 -11.35 -21.90
C PRO A 212 18.64 -12.57 -21.22
N GLY A 213 18.23 -13.78 -21.62
CA GLY A 213 18.66 -15.04 -21.02
C GLY A 213 17.83 -15.51 -19.81
N SER A 214 16.85 -14.73 -19.37
CA SER A 214 15.92 -15.16 -18.32
C SER A 214 14.85 -16.13 -18.84
N LYS A 215 14.42 -17.09 -18.00
CA LYS A 215 13.28 -17.97 -18.30
C LYS A 215 12.00 -17.36 -17.73
N LEU A 216 10.96 -17.24 -18.56
CA LEU A 216 9.61 -16.84 -18.14
C LEU A 216 8.78 -18.09 -17.83
N LEU A 217 8.36 -18.24 -16.57
CA LEU A 217 7.58 -19.38 -16.07
C LEU A 217 6.17 -18.92 -15.68
N MET A 218 5.15 -19.53 -16.25
CA MET A 218 3.75 -19.32 -15.85
C MET A 218 3.37 -20.41 -14.84
N SER A 219 3.02 -20.01 -13.62
CA SER A 219 2.64 -20.92 -12.54
C SER A 219 1.17 -20.72 -12.21
N GLY A 220 0.35 -21.68 -12.63
CA GLY A 220 -1.09 -21.70 -12.38
C GLY A 220 -1.64 -23.09 -12.68
N GLY A 221 -2.35 -23.66 -11.70
CA GLY A 221 -3.01 -24.96 -11.80
C GLY A 221 -4.33 -24.87 -12.56
N GLN A 222 -5.19 -25.88 -12.38
CA GLN A 222 -6.58 -25.84 -12.81
C GLN A 222 -7.46 -25.84 -11.56
N GLY A 223 -8.24 -24.78 -11.38
CA GLY A 223 -9.29 -24.74 -10.37
C GLY A 223 -10.46 -25.66 -10.74
N ALA A 224 -11.22 -26.11 -9.73
CA ALA A 224 -12.40 -26.94 -9.95
C ALA A 224 -13.46 -26.26 -10.85
N ASP A 225 -13.51 -24.92 -10.80
CA ASP A 225 -14.45 -24.08 -11.55
C ASP A 225 -13.84 -23.53 -12.86
N GLU A 226 -12.69 -24.05 -13.30
CA GLU A 226 -11.95 -23.52 -14.46
C GLU A 226 -12.00 -24.45 -15.67
N ALA A 227 -12.36 -23.89 -16.83
CA ALA A 227 -12.47 -24.61 -18.10
C ALA A 227 -11.13 -25.18 -18.60
N GLN A 228 -10.00 -24.62 -18.18
CA GLN A 228 -8.66 -25.04 -18.56
C GLN A 228 -7.63 -24.62 -17.50
N PRO A 229 -6.43 -25.23 -17.46
CA PRO A 229 -5.37 -24.79 -16.56
C PRO A 229 -5.00 -23.31 -16.79
N GLU A 230 -4.90 -22.53 -15.71
CA GLU A 230 -4.54 -21.10 -15.76
C GLU A 230 -3.25 -20.86 -16.55
N SER A 231 -2.24 -21.71 -16.35
CA SER A 231 -0.95 -21.62 -17.03
C SER A 231 -1.06 -21.69 -18.56
N HIS A 232 -2.00 -22.47 -19.09
CA HIS A 232 -2.26 -22.55 -20.53
C HIS A 232 -2.89 -21.25 -21.06
N ALA A 233 -3.86 -20.69 -20.32
CA ALA A 233 -4.49 -19.41 -20.68
C ALA A 233 -3.45 -18.27 -20.65
N MET A 234 -2.62 -18.23 -19.60
CA MET A 234 -1.54 -17.25 -19.45
C MET A 234 -0.52 -17.33 -20.59
N ARG A 235 -0.13 -18.54 -20.99
CA ARG A 235 0.79 -18.76 -22.13
C ARG A 235 0.19 -18.26 -23.43
N ALA A 236 -1.05 -18.66 -23.74
CA ALA A 236 -1.73 -18.21 -24.95
C ALA A 236 -1.85 -16.68 -24.99
N TYR A 237 -2.18 -16.06 -23.85
CA TYR A 237 -2.23 -14.61 -23.73
C TYR A 237 -0.86 -13.95 -23.96
N ALA A 238 0.21 -14.49 -23.36
CA ALA A 238 1.58 -13.98 -23.53
C ALA A 238 2.04 -14.05 -25.00
N GLU A 239 1.81 -15.18 -25.68
CA GLU A 239 2.14 -15.35 -27.10
C GLU A 239 1.37 -14.34 -27.97
N SER A 240 0.07 -14.13 -27.70
CA SER A 240 -0.73 -13.11 -28.39
C SER A 240 -0.16 -11.70 -28.21
N ARG A 241 0.37 -11.40 -27.01
CA ARG A 241 0.93 -10.10 -26.67
C ARG A 241 2.26 -9.88 -27.38
N VAL A 242 3.16 -10.85 -27.34
CA VAL A 242 4.45 -10.81 -28.05
C VAL A 242 4.22 -10.64 -29.56
N ARG A 243 3.29 -11.38 -30.16
CA ARG A 243 2.92 -11.22 -31.57
C ARG A 243 2.40 -9.82 -31.88
N ARG A 244 1.56 -9.24 -31.02
CA ARG A 244 1.08 -7.85 -31.18
C ARG A 244 2.22 -6.82 -31.11
N ILE A 245 3.16 -7.01 -30.19
CA ILE A 245 4.34 -6.14 -30.06
C ILE A 245 5.21 -6.25 -31.33
N ALA A 246 5.49 -7.45 -31.81
CA ALA A 246 6.26 -7.67 -33.03
C ALA A 246 5.58 -7.03 -34.26
N ARG A 247 4.26 -7.19 -34.41
CA ARG A 247 3.49 -6.56 -35.50
C ARG A 247 3.54 -5.03 -35.44
N ARG A 248 3.51 -4.42 -34.25
CA ARG A 248 3.65 -2.97 -34.09
C ARG A 248 5.06 -2.48 -34.45
N ALA A 249 6.09 -3.22 -34.05
CA ALA A 249 7.47 -2.90 -34.41
C ALA A 249 7.69 -2.93 -35.93
N VAL A 250 7.09 -3.91 -36.64
CA VAL A 250 7.16 -3.99 -38.11
C VAL A 250 6.38 -2.86 -38.80
N ARG A 251 5.31 -2.35 -38.18
CA ARG A 251 4.49 -1.25 -38.73
C ARG A 251 5.02 0.15 -38.43
N GLY A 252 6.17 0.27 -37.76
CA GLY A 252 6.79 1.58 -37.45
C GLY A 252 6.03 2.44 -36.44
N ASP A 253 5.01 1.91 -35.80
CA ASP A 253 4.11 2.67 -34.93
C ASP A 253 4.72 2.75 -33.51
N SER A 254 5.54 3.77 -33.29
CA SER A 254 6.18 4.08 -32.00
C SER A 254 5.41 5.21 -31.31
N ARG A 255 4.90 4.94 -30.11
CA ARG A 255 4.44 5.95 -29.14
C ARG A 255 5.34 5.87 -27.92
#